data_AF-A0A814H0T6-F1
#
_entry.id   AF-A0A814H0T6-F1
#
_cell.length_a   1.000
_cell.length_b   1.000
_cell.length_c   1.000
_cell.angle_alpha   90.00
_cell.angle_beta   90.00
_cell.angle_gamma   90.00
#
_symmetry.space_group_name_H-M   'P 1'
#
loop_
_entity.id
_entity.type
_entity.pdbx_description
1 polymer ?
#
loop_
_entity_poly.entity_id
_entity_poly.type
_entity_poly.pdbx_seq_one_letter_code
_entity_poly.pdbx_strand_id
1 'polypeptide(L)'
;MGICLNLEGSSKGLFNLFKELGIINADIKYKDTKLAELRSLAIKHPAFKKISKLALLVDEFNRKYQMDIRLHFLPKFHCESNPIEMYWANLKRHFRKINEPSNKEDVVLELIMNARESYKNSNINFNIFGKFWQV
;
A
#
# COMPACT_ATOMS: atom_id res chain seq x y z
N MET A 1 1.38 -8.44 15.10
CA MET A 1 0.67 -7.68 16.14
C MET A 1 0.38 -8.67 17.25
N GLY A 2 1.17 -8.64 18.33
CA GLY A 2 1.08 -9.62 19.40
C GLY A 2 -0.17 -9.36 20.23
N ILE A 3 -1.13 -10.27 20.19
CA ILE A 3 -2.27 -10.26 21.11
C ILE A 3 -1.69 -10.61 22.48
N CYS A 4 -1.81 -9.72 23.47
CA CYS A 4 -1.37 -9.96 24.85
C CYS A 4 -2.05 -11.23 25.38
N LEU A 5 -1.27 -12.31 25.51
CA LEU A 5 -1.73 -13.56 26.11
C LEU A 5 -1.37 -13.58 27.58
N ASN A 6 -2.30 -14.05 28.40
CA ASN A 6 -2.03 -14.41 29.78
C ASN A 6 -1.12 -15.65 29.79
N LEU A 7 -0.40 -15.90 30.90
CA LEU A 7 0.48 -17.07 31.10
C LEU A 7 -0.23 -18.43 30.88
N GLU A 8 -1.56 -18.47 30.97
CA GLU A 8 -2.40 -19.66 30.76
C GLU A 8 -2.81 -19.87 29.28
N GLY A 9 -2.32 -19.06 28.35
CA GLY A 9 -2.74 -19.11 26.95
C GLY A 9 -4.21 -18.72 26.76
N SER A 10 -4.76 -17.93 27.67
CA SER A 10 -6.10 -17.35 27.61
C SER A 10 -5.99 -15.85 27.31
N SER A 11 -6.98 -15.24 26.67
CA SER A 11 -6.97 -13.81 26.32
C SER A 11 -8.31 -13.18 26.67
N LYS A 12 -8.42 -12.70 27.91
CA LYS A 12 -9.62 -12.02 28.43
C LYS A 12 -9.97 -10.78 27.59
N GLY A 13 -8.96 -10.10 27.05
CA GLY A 13 -9.13 -8.97 26.14
C GLY A 13 -9.84 -9.35 24.84
N LEU A 14 -9.35 -10.35 24.11
CA LEU A 14 -9.98 -10.82 22.86
C LEU A 14 -11.42 -11.31 23.07
N PHE A 15 -11.70 -11.98 24.19
CA PHE A 15 -13.06 -12.41 24.54
C PHE A 15 -14.02 -11.24 24.75
N ASN A 16 -13.61 -10.23 25.53
CA ASN A 16 -14.43 -9.04 25.77
C ASN A 16 -14.69 -8.26 24.46
N LEU A 17 -13.66 -8.11 23.62
CA LEU A 17 -13.79 -7.51 22.29
C LEU A 17 -14.83 -8.24 21.44
N PHE A 18 -14.89 -9.57 21.50
CA PHE A 18 -15.83 -10.35 20.70
C PHE A 18 -17.26 -10.27 21.22
N LYS A 19 -17.45 -10.08 22.53
CA LYS A 19 -18.76 -9.73 23.12
C LYS A 19 -19.22 -8.34 22.68
N GLU A 20 -18.33 -7.35 22.73
CA GLU A 20 -18.62 -5.98 22.29
C GLU A 20 -18.99 -5.93 20.81
N LEU A 21 -18.29 -6.70 19.97
CA LEU A 21 -18.59 -6.83 18.54
C LEU A 21 -19.83 -7.70 18.24
N GLY A 22 -20.49 -8.28 19.25
CA GLY A 22 -21.65 -9.16 19.07
C GLY A 22 -21.35 -10.48 18.36
N ILE A 23 -20.07 -10.89 18.29
CA ILE A 23 -19.62 -12.12 17.64
C ILE A 23 -19.94 -13.35 18.52
N ILE A 24 -19.94 -13.15 19.85
CA ILE A 24 -20.22 -14.18 20.86
C ILE A 24 -21.40 -13.70 21.70
N ASN A 25 -22.35 -14.62 22.00
CA ASN A 25 -23.48 -14.31 22.87
C ASN A 25 -23.04 -13.81 24.25
N ALA A 26 -23.76 -12.82 24.77
CA ALA A 26 -23.47 -12.18 26.04
C ALA A 26 -23.48 -13.19 27.22
N ASP A 27 -24.26 -14.27 27.10
CA ASP A 27 -24.43 -15.30 28.13
C ASP A 27 -23.26 -16.28 28.23
N ILE A 28 -22.42 -16.35 27.20
CA ILE A 28 -21.25 -17.25 27.20
C ILE A 28 -20.24 -16.73 28.23
N LYS A 29 -19.73 -17.61 29.10
CA LYS A 29 -18.72 -17.24 30.08
C LYS A 29 -17.32 -17.46 29.52
N TYR A 30 -16.40 -16.60 29.95
CA TYR A 30 -15.00 -16.64 29.54
C TYR A 30 -14.33 -18.00 29.79
N LYS A 31 -14.68 -18.66 30.91
CA LYS A 31 -14.11 -19.96 31.29
C LYS A 31 -14.48 -21.09 30.32
N ASP A 32 -15.56 -20.92 29.57
CA ASP A 32 -16.09 -21.93 28.66
C ASP A 32 -15.57 -21.76 27.23
N THR A 33 -14.75 -20.72 26.97
CA THR A 33 -14.27 -20.40 25.63
C THR A 33 -12.77 -20.62 25.51
N LYS A 34 -12.34 -21.48 24.60
CA LYS A 34 -10.90 -21.73 24.37
C LYS A 34 -10.30 -20.66 23.47
N LEU A 35 -9.03 -20.31 23.70
CA LEU A 35 -8.33 -19.33 22.86
C LEU A 35 -8.28 -19.75 21.38
N ALA A 36 -8.19 -21.05 21.09
CA ALA A 36 -8.19 -21.57 19.72
C ALA A 36 -9.49 -21.23 18.97
N GLU A 37 -10.63 -21.28 19.65
CA GLU A 37 -11.94 -20.93 19.08
C GLU A 37 -12.02 -19.43 18.80
N LEU A 38 -11.58 -18.59 19.76
CA LEU A 38 -11.49 -17.14 19.57
C LEU A 38 -10.59 -16.76 18.39
N ARG A 39 -9.46 -17.44 18.20
CA ARG A 39 -8.57 -17.23 17.05
C ARG A 39 -9.23 -17.65 15.73
N SER A 40 -9.93 -18.78 15.71
CA SER A 40 -10.67 -19.23 14.53
C SER A 40 -11.76 -18.24 14.11
N LEU A 41 -12.50 -17.72 15.09
CA LEU A 41 -13.49 -16.67 14.90
C LEU A 41 -12.86 -15.35 14.43
N ALA A 42 -11.69 -14.97 14.99
CA ALA A 42 -10.93 -13.80 14.54
C ALA A 42 -10.60 -13.91 13.04
N ILE A 43 -10.01 -15.02 12.61
CA ILE A 43 -9.60 -15.25 11.22
C ILE A 43 -10.77 -15.08 10.23
N LYS A 44 -11.98 -15.53 10.63
CA LYS A 44 -13.18 -15.43 9.79
C LYS A 44 -13.77 -14.02 9.76
N HIS A 45 -13.63 -13.26 10.84
CA HIS A 45 -14.32 -11.99 11.00
C HIS A 45 -13.67 -10.87 10.17
N PRO A 46 -14.43 -10.09 9.38
CA PRO A 46 -13.89 -9.07 8.46
C PRO A 46 -12.94 -8.06 9.11
N ALA A 47 -13.22 -7.66 10.36
CA ALA A 47 -12.39 -6.68 11.08
C ALA A 47 -10.96 -7.15 11.39
N PHE A 48 -10.70 -8.46 11.36
CA PHE A 48 -9.37 -9.03 11.59
C PHE A 48 -8.72 -9.58 10.31
N LYS A 49 -9.40 -9.46 9.15
CA LYS A 49 -8.75 -9.74 7.88
C LYS A 49 -7.62 -8.73 7.70
N LYS A 50 -6.46 -9.20 7.26
CA LYS A 50 -5.26 -8.37 7.03
C LYS A 50 -5.37 -7.61 5.70
N ILE A 51 -6.49 -6.94 5.48
CA ILE A 51 -6.76 -6.15 4.28
C ILE A 51 -6.56 -4.68 4.67
N SER A 52 -5.75 -3.96 3.90
CA SER A 52 -5.54 -2.54 4.14
C SER A 52 -6.81 -1.76 3.79
N LYS A 53 -7.08 -0.65 4.49
CA LYS A 53 -8.17 0.27 4.11
C LYS A 53 -8.08 0.70 2.65
N LEU A 54 -6.85 0.84 2.13
CA LEU A 54 -6.59 1.18 0.74
C LEU A 54 -7.04 0.08 -0.24
N ALA A 55 -6.82 -1.20 0.09
CA ALA A 55 -7.29 -2.29 -0.74
C ALA A 55 -8.82 -2.33 -0.82
N LEU A 56 -9.50 -2.11 0.31
CA LEU A 56 -10.97 -2.01 0.33
C LEU A 56 -11.50 -0.86 -0.54
N LEU A 57 -10.84 0.31 -0.47
CA LEU A 57 -11.18 1.47 -1.31
C LEU A 57 -10.97 1.18 -2.79
N VAL A 58 -9.88 0.50 -3.16
CA VAL A 58 -9.61 0.09 -4.55
C VAL A 58 -10.68 -0.88 -5.04
N ASP A 59 -11.06 -1.87 -4.23
CA ASP A 59 -12.11 -2.83 -4.59
C ASP A 59 -13.47 -2.14 -4.80
N GLU A 60 -13.81 -1.19 -3.93
CA GLU A 60 -15.05 -0.40 -4.06
C GLU A 60 -15.03 0.47 -5.33
N PHE A 61 -13.90 1.14 -5.59
CA PHE A 61 -13.72 1.98 -6.77
C PHE A 61 -13.81 1.15 -8.06
N ASN A 62 -13.12 0.01 -8.12
CA ASN A 62 -13.16 -0.92 -9.25
C ASN A 62 -14.58 -1.39 -9.52
N ARG A 63 -15.35 -1.73 -8.47
CA ARG A 63 -16.75 -2.14 -8.61
C ARG A 63 -17.65 -1.01 -9.11
N LYS A 64 -17.49 0.20 -8.55
CA LYS A 64 -18.33 1.37 -8.87
C LYS A 64 -18.10 1.88 -10.28
N TYR A 65 -16.84 1.93 -10.72
CA TYR A 65 -16.45 2.52 -12.00
C TYR A 65 -16.09 1.48 -13.07
N GLN A 66 -16.26 0.18 -12.77
CA GLN A 66 -15.91 -0.92 -13.67
C GLN A 66 -14.45 -0.84 -14.16
N MET A 67 -13.54 -0.56 -13.22
CA MET A 67 -12.10 -0.42 -13.46
C MET A 67 -11.35 -1.66 -12.97
N ASP A 68 -10.12 -1.85 -13.45
CA ASP A 68 -9.18 -2.89 -12.99
C ASP A 68 -7.89 -2.25 -12.43
N ILE A 69 -8.04 -1.46 -11.37
CA ILE A 69 -6.89 -0.88 -10.67
C ILE A 69 -6.29 -1.95 -9.77
N ARG A 70 -4.99 -2.23 -9.96
CA ARG A 70 -4.22 -3.15 -9.13
C ARG A 70 -3.35 -2.37 -8.15
N LEU A 71 -3.39 -2.76 -6.88
CA LEU A 71 -2.55 -2.19 -5.84
C LEU A 71 -1.22 -2.95 -5.77
N HIS A 72 -0.12 -2.29 -6.11
CA HIS A 72 1.22 -2.85 -5.93
C HIS A 72 1.76 -2.51 -4.55
N PHE A 73 2.29 -3.51 -3.84
CA PHE A 73 2.97 -3.28 -2.57
C PHE A 73 4.34 -2.67 -2.82
N LEU A 74 4.58 -1.50 -2.20
CA LEU A 74 5.89 -0.86 -2.17
C LEU A 74 6.43 -0.88 -0.73
N PRO A 75 7.60 -1.49 -0.48
CA PRO A 75 8.22 -1.48 0.84
C PRO A 75 8.55 -0.04 1.31
N LYS A 76 8.44 0.19 2.63
CA LYS A 76 8.79 1.50 3.21
C LYS A 76 10.29 1.75 3.09
N PHE A 77 10.67 2.99 2.77
CA PHE A 77 12.08 3.43 2.65
C PHE A 77 12.88 2.77 1.53
N HIS A 78 12.19 2.15 0.57
CA HIS A 78 12.80 1.56 -0.62
C HIS A 78 12.41 2.38 -1.85
N CYS A 79 12.93 3.60 -1.95
CA CYS A 79 12.62 4.51 -3.06
C CYS A 79 13.16 3.98 -4.40
N GLU A 80 14.20 3.15 -4.39
CA GLU A 80 14.71 2.40 -5.53
C GLU A 80 13.70 1.43 -6.12
N SER A 81 12.69 1.03 -5.32
CA SER A 81 11.60 0.16 -5.78
C SER A 81 10.47 0.93 -6.48
N ASN A 82 10.54 2.27 -6.52
CA ASN A 82 9.53 3.12 -7.14
C ASN A 82 10.02 3.66 -8.49
N PRO A 83 9.38 3.27 -9.63
CA PRO A 83 9.83 3.70 -10.97
C PRO A 83 9.85 5.22 -11.16
N ILE A 84 9.06 5.98 -10.40
CA ILE A 84 9.02 7.44 -10.51
C ILE A 84 10.37 8.08 -10.13
N GLU A 85 11.14 7.46 -9.22
CA GLU A 85 12.44 7.98 -8.81
C GLU A 85 13.46 7.88 -9.94
N MET A 86 13.42 6.80 -10.71
CA MET A 86 14.23 6.65 -11.92
C MET A 86 13.81 7.65 -13.00
N TYR A 87 12.52 7.94 -13.15
CA TYR A 87 12.03 8.99 -14.05
C TYR A 87 12.60 10.37 -13.65
N TRP A 88 12.48 10.76 -12.38
CA TRP A 88 13.01 12.02 -11.88
C TRP A 88 14.53 12.13 -12.02
N ALA A 89 15.27 11.04 -11.79
CA ALA A 89 16.71 11.00 -11.98
C ALA A 89 17.09 11.33 -13.45
N ASN A 90 16.33 10.82 -14.42
CA ASN A 90 16.55 11.08 -15.84
C ASN A 90 16.22 12.53 -16.23
N LEU A 91 15.11 13.09 -15.74
CA LEU A 91 14.77 14.50 -15.96
C LEU A 91 15.86 15.43 -15.40
N LYS A 92 16.30 15.20 -14.16
CA LYS A 92 17.38 15.98 -13.54
C LYS A 92 18.69 15.86 -14.32
N ARG A 93 18.99 14.69 -14.89
CA ARG A 93 20.16 14.51 -15.75
C ARG A 93 20.05 15.33 -17.03
N HIS A 94 18.87 15.47 -17.61
CA HIS A 94 18.64 16.32 -18.77
C HIS A 94 18.91 17.80 -18.43
N PHE A 95 18.37 18.31 -17.31
CA PHE A 95 18.62 19.68 -16.86
C PHE A 95 20.11 19.99 -16.66
N ARG A 96 20.85 19.07 -16.01
CA ARG A 96 22.29 19.24 -15.78
C ARG A 96 23.10 19.32 -17.08
N LYS A 97 22.62 18.70 -18.17
CA LYS A 97 23.28 18.76 -19.49
C LYS A 97 23.06 20.09 -20.19
N ILE A 98 21.86 20.67 -20.05
CA ILE A 98 21.53 21.98 -20.61
C ILE A 98 22.29 23.09 -19.89
N ASN A 99 22.62 22.87 -18.61
CA ASN A 99 23.43 23.79 -17.79
C ASN A 99 22.84 25.21 -17.72
N GLU A 100 21.51 25.30 -17.68
CA GLU A 100 20.77 26.56 -17.58
C GLU A 100 20.11 26.65 -16.20
N PRO A 101 20.79 27.25 -15.20
CA PRO A 101 20.15 27.59 -13.94
C PRO A 101 19.23 28.78 -14.17
N SER A 102 17.93 28.52 -14.30
CA SER A 102 16.90 29.56 -14.39
C SER A 102 15.90 29.42 -13.25
N ASN A 103 15.52 30.56 -12.69
CA ASN A 103 14.49 30.67 -11.65
C ASN A 103 13.17 31.19 -12.24
N LYS A 104 13.15 31.46 -13.55
CA LYS A 104 11.97 31.97 -14.27
C LYS A 104 11.06 30.79 -14.59
N GLU A 105 9.80 30.90 -14.16
CA GLU A 105 8.82 29.81 -14.23
C GLU A 105 8.60 29.30 -15.66
N ASP A 106 8.44 30.22 -16.61
CA ASP A 106 8.29 29.98 -18.04
C ASP A 106 9.45 29.14 -18.61
N VAL A 107 10.69 29.51 -18.28
CA VAL A 107 11.90 28.77 -18.70
C VAL A 107 11.94 27.39 -18.04
N VAL A 108 11.64 27.29 -16.75
CA VAL A 108 11.63 25.99 -16.04
C VAL A 108 10.56 25.05 -16.60
N LEU A 109 9.37 25.57 -16.92
CA LEU A 109 8.30 24.80 -17.54
C LEU A 109 8.71 24.29 -18.93
N GLU A 110 9.30 25.15 -19.77
CA GLU A 110 9.81 24.76 -21.08
C GLU A 110 10.86 23.65 -20.96
N LEU A 111 11.81 23.79 -20.04
CA LEU A 111 12.81 22.76 -19.74
C LEU A 111 12.16 21.45 -19.33
N ILE A 112 11.16 21.47 -18.43
CA ILE A 112 10.43 20.27 -18.00
C ILE A 112 9.75 19.60 -19.20
N MET A 113 9.11 20.37 -20.08
CA MET A 113 8.46 19.83 -21.28
C MET A 113 9.47 19.17 -22.22
N ASN A 114 10.60 19.84 -22.48
CA ASN A 114 11.68 19.33 -23.32
C ASN A 114 12.30 18.04 -22.74
N ALA A 115 12.54 18.01 -21.43
CA ALA A 115 13.08 16.84 -20.74
C ALA A 115 12.09 15.66 -20.77
N ARG A 116 10.79 15.93 -20.62
CA ARG A 116 9.73 14.92 -20.75
C ARG A 116 9.67 14.34 -22.17
N GLU A 117 9.75 15.19 -23.20
CA GLU A 117 9.71 14.73 -24.59
C GLU A 117 10.97 13.93 -24.94
N SER A 118 12.14 14.37 -24.48
CA SER A 118 13.38 13.60 -24.59
C SER A 118 13.28 12.22 -23.91
N TYR A 119 12.69 12.14 -22.72
CA TYR A 119 12.46 10.87 -22.03
C TYR A 119 11.51 9.96 -22.82
N LYS A 120 10.40 10.51 -23.34
CA LYS A 120 9.40 9.76 -24.12
C LYS A 120 9.99 9.16 -25.40
N ASN A 121 10.87 9.91 -26.07
CA ASN A 121 11.57 9.47 -27.28
C ASN A 121 12.76 8.54 -27.00
N SER A 122 13.06 8.27 -25.72
CA SER A 122 14.13 7.37 -25.31
C SER A 122 13.60 5.97 -24.97
N ASN A 123 14.45 4.96 -25.07
CA ASN A 123 14.14 3.60 -24.60
C ASN A 123 14.21 3.44 -23.07
N ILE A 124 14.46 4.52 -22.34
CA ILE A 124 14.61 4.50 -20.88
C ILE A 124 13.30 4.08 -20.22
N ASN A 125 12.16 4.49 -20.78
CA ASN A 125 10.84 4.11 -20.29
C ASN A 125 10.66 2.58 -20.29
N PHE A 126 10.90 1.94 -21.43
CA PHE A 126 10.84 0.47 -21.55
C PHE A 126 11.79 -0.23 -20.58
N ASN A 127 13.00 0.30 -20.38
CA ASN A 127 13.96 -0.26 -19.43
C ASN A 127 13.53 -0.12 -17.97
N ILE A 128 12.85 0.97 -17.61
CA ILE A 128 12.31 1.18 -16.25
C ILE A 128 11.15 0.23 -16.03
N PHE A 129 10.12 0.28 -16.89
CA PHE A 129 8.95 -0.57 -16.72
C PHE A 129 9.29 -2.05 -16.85
N GLY A 130 10.21 -2.42 -17.75
CA GLY A 130 10.70 -3.79 -17.88
C GLY A 130 11.46 -4.31 -16.66
N LYS A 131 11.86 -3.47 -15.70
CA LYS A 131 12.44 -3.91 -14.41
C LYS A 131 11.39 -4.10 -13.32
N PHE A 132 10.32 -3.31 -13.34
CA PHE A 132 9.32 -3.28 -12.27
C PHE A 132 8.03 -4.04 -12.59
N TRP A 133 7.72 -4.23 -13.88
CA TRP A 133 6.48 -4.84 -14.38
C TRP A 133 6.71 -6.18 -15.09
N GLN A 134 7.79 -6.90 -14.76
CA GLN A 134 7.88 -8.34 -15.08
C GLN A 134 6.90 -9.08 -14.16
N VAL A 135 5.65 -9.20 -14.63
CA VAL A 135 4.61 -10.04 -14.03
C VAL A 135 4.35 -11.18 -15.00
#